data_AF-A0A8J7U3D8-F1
#
_entry.id   AF-A0A8J7U3D8-F1
#
_cell.length_a   1.000
_cell.length_b   1.000
_cell.length_c   1.000
_cell.angle_alpha   90.00
_cell.angle_beta   90.00
_cell.angle_gamma   90.00
#
_symmetry.space_group_name_H-M   'P 1'
#
loop_
_entity.id
_entity.type
_entity.pdbx_description
1 polymer ?
#
loop_
_entity_poly.entity_id
_entity_poly.type
_entity_poly.pdbx_seq_one_letter_code
_entity_poly.pdbx_strand_id
1 'polypeptide(L)'
;MSRRPRVKLDKPISYYHVMTRTVQQEFYLGDDYVPGFKQVMLDVFREAASVFYVNILAWVIMDNHYHLCLEVKKPPRDPEDLRRRFERLQEINVNKRRWQPELAHACYKRFTDVSEFMKTVNFRTATAFNRARETRGHLWGARFNSKIIGDEMGLLKVMCYIEHNPVKAGLCRKSSAYPWCSAGHLKHQLDRGKAIDFPPINFLKYMPRKRRARNYLQLVDELAGKLHSGPSNPEPCVPSYDLPITDAELEEWRKEFAFKAPEDWSNQAFGSEAFQRQIALQEKAKTQKVSKVRGEAVKRRRCDPDDQGL
;
A
#
# COMPACT_ATOMS: atom_id res chain seq x y z
N MET A 1 -1.31 -9.67 -27.40
CA MET A 1 -1.74 -10.78 -26.52
C MET A 1 -2.63 -10.25 -25.41
N SER A 2 -3.83 -10.80 -25.20
CA SER A 2 -4.64 -10.45 -24.04
C SER A 2 -3.94 -10.96 -22.77
N ARG A 3 -3.75 -10.06 -21.79
CA ARG A 3 -3.05 -10.41 -20.55
C ARG A 3 -4.05 -11.13 -19.63
N ARG A 4 -3.63 -12.25 -19.03
CA ARG A 4 -4.47 -13.01 -18.09
C ARG A 4 -5.05 -12.08 -17.00
N PRO A 5 -6.31 -12.25 -16.59
CA PRO A 5 -6.89 -11.52 -15.47
C PRO A 5 -5.97 -11.62 -14.24
N ARG A 6 -5.82 -10.51 -13.50
CA ARG A 6 -5.04 -10.52 -12.25
C ARG A 6 -5.69 -11.52 -11.30
N VAL A 7 -4.86 -12.38 -10.70
CA VAL A 7 -5.31 -13.25 -9.62
C VAL A 7 -5.75 -12.37 -8.46
N LYS A 8 -6.95 -12.59 -7.96
CA LYS A 8 -7.52 -11.93 -6.79
C LYS A 8 -7.85 -13.02 -5.79
N LEU A 9 -7.32 -12.90 -4.58
CA LEU A 9 -7.61 -13.88 -3.54
C LEU A 9 -8.97 -13.59 -2.92
N ASP A 10 -9.73 -14.65 -2.66
CA ASP A 10 -10.93 -14.56 -1.83
C ASP A 10 -10.59 -14.83 -0.35
N LYS A 11 -9.79 -13.92 0.21
CA LYS A 11 -9.41 -13.91 1.62
C LYS A 11 -9.84 -12.58 2.26
N PRO A 12 -10.14 -12.53 3.56
CA PRO A 12 -10.47 -11.27 4.24
C PRO A 12 -9.35 -10.25 4.18
N ILE A 13 -8.11 -10.71 4.11
CA ILE A 13 -6.92 -9.87 3.96
C ILE A 13 -6.06 -10.47 2.85
N SER A 14 -5.59 -9.60 1.96
CA SER A 14 -4.67 -9.95 0.87
C SER A 14 -3.61 -8.88 0.72
N TYR A 15 -2.37 -9.30 0.50
CA TYR A 15 -1.23 -8.41 0.36
C TYR A 15 -0.76 -8.34 -1.09
N TYR A 16 -0.47 -7.12 -1.57
CA TYR A 16 -0.04 -6.88 -2.94
C TYR A 16 1.18 -5.96 -2.97
N HIS A 17 2.18 -6.33 -3.76
CA HIS A 17 3.16 -5.39 -4.28
C HIS A 17 2.64 -4.84 -5.59
N VAL A 18 2.46 -3.52 -5.68
CA VAL A 18 2.08 -2.85 -6.93
C VAL A 18 3.12 -1.82 -7.31
N MET A 19 3.26 -1.59 -8.61
CA MET A 19 4.13 -0.54 -9.15
C MET A 19 3.63 -0.07 -10.49
N THR A 20 3.94 1.18 -10.83
CA THR A 20 3.71 1.75 -12.16
C THR A 20 4.89 2.62 -12.55
N ARG A 21 5.13 2.75 -13.86
CA ARG A 21 6.18 3.61 -14.42
C ARG A 21 5.57 4.67 -15.31
N THR A 22 6.24 5.80 -15.41
CA THR A 22 5.94 6.85 -16.38
C THR A 22 6.05 6.32 -17.81
N VAL A 23 5.40 7.00 -18.75
CA VAL A 23 5.55 6.71 -20.18
C VAL A 23 7.02 6.87 -20.58
N GLN A 24 7.51 5.94 -21.42
CA GLN A 24 8.92 5.86 -21.85
C GLN A 24 9.96 5.76 -20.71
N GLN A 25 9.51 5.58 -19.45
CA GLN A 25 10.36 5.61 -18.25
C GLN A 25 11.04 6.97 -17.99
N GLU A 26 10.44 8.03 -18.50
CA GLU A 26 10.89 9.42 -18.31
C GLU A 26 10.82 9.87 -16.85
N PHE A 27 11.70 10.76 -16.43
CA PHE A 27 11.81 11.25 -15.06
C PHE A 27 10.78 12.35 -14.71
N TYR A 28 9.53 12.19 -15.15
CA TYR A 28 8.46 13.18 -14.96
C TYR A 28 8.02 13.40 -13.50
N LEU A 29 8.41 12.52 -12.58
CA LEU A 29 8.14 12.67 -11.15
C LEU A 29 9.31 13.34 -10.41
N GLY A 30 10.37 13.72 -11.13
CA GLY A 30 11.49 14.48 -10.60
C GLY A 30 11.05 15.84 -10.07
N ASP A 31 11.70 16.28 -8.99
CA ASP A 31 11.39 17.57 -8.35
C ASP A 31 11.80 18.76 -9.23
N ASP A 32 12.69 18.52 -10.21
CA ASP A 32 13.10 19.43 -11.27
C ASP A 32 12.08 19.55 -12.42
N TYR A 33 11.20 18.55 -12.59
CA TYR A 33 10.23 18.53 -13.68
C TYR A 33 8.91 19.19 -13.29
N VAL A 34 8.35 18.80 -12.14
CA VAL A 34 7.16 19.42 -11.54
C VAL A 34 7.39 19.53 -10.03
N PRO A 35 7.84 20.70 -9.55
CA PRO A 35 8.12 20.95 -8.14
C PRO A 35 6.94 20.58 -7.23
N GLY A 36 7.20 19.82 -6.15
CA GLY A 36 6.19 19.41 -5.17
C GLY A 36 5.23 18.31 -5.64
N PHE A 37 5.34 17.80 -6.87
CA PHE A 37 4.41 16.80 -7.40
C PHE A 37 4.39 15.50 -6.60
N LYS A 38 5.54 15.06 -6.05
CA LYS A 38 5.58 13.86 -5.20
C LYS A 38 4.75 14.03 -3.93
N GLN A 39 4.63 15.24 -3.38
CA GLN A 39 3.74 15.51 -2.24
C GLN A 39 2.28 15.36 -2.64
N VAL A 40 1.92 15.86 -3.82
CA VAL A 40 0.58 15.73 -4.39
C VAL A 40 0.22 14.27 -4.62
N MET A 41 1.16 13.47 -5.16
CA MET A 41 0.98 12.02 -5.30
C MET A 41 0.73 11.35 -3.95
N LEU A 42 1.46 11.75 -2.91
CA LEU A 42 1.27 11.21 -1.57
C LEU A 42 -0.11 11.55 -1.00
N ASP A 43 -0.61 12.77 -1.25
CA ASP A 43 -1.96 13.18 -0.86
C ASP A 43 -3.03 12.38 -1.61
N VAL A 44 -2.83 12.10 -2.92
CA VAL A 44 -3.69 11.15 -3.68
C VAL A 44 -3.68 9.75 -3.05
N PHE A 45 -2.52 9.24 -2.67
CA PHE A 45 -2.40 7.90 -2.09
C PHE A 45 -3.20 7.79 -0.80
N ARG A 46 -3.06 8.78 0.09
CA ARG A 46 -3.80 8.85 1.35
C ARG A 46 -5.30 8.98 1.10
N GLU A 47 -5.70 9.81 0.15
CA GLU A 47 -7.14 10.05 -0.13
C GLU A 47 -7.80 8.83 -0.77
N ALA A 48 -7.09 8.11 -1.63
CA ALA A 48 -7.54 6.82 -2.11
C ALA A 48 -7.62 5.80 -0.96
N ALA A 49 -6.64 5.73 -0.07
CA ALA A 49 -6.66 4.80 1.06
C ALA A 49 -7.83 5.05 2.04
N SER A 50 -8.30 6.29 2.16
CA SER A 50 -9.45 6.64 3.01
C SER A 50 -10.81 6.31 2.39
N VAL A 51 -10.87 6.12 1.06
CA VAL A 51 -12.06 5.65 0.34
C VAL A 51 -12.13 4.12 0.29
N PHE A 52 -11.01 3.49 -0.05
CA PHE A 52 -10.94 2.04 -0.27
C PHE A 52 -10.63 1.29 1.04
N TYR A 53 -10.95 0.00 1.09
CA TYR A 53 -10.53 -0.89 2.18
C TYR A 53 -9.07 -1.34 1.98
N VAL A 54 -8.17 -0.35 1.82
CA VAL A 54 -6.77 -0.55 1.47
C VAL A 54 -5.90 0.24 2.41
N ASN A 55 -4.87 -0.41 2.94
CA ASN A 55 -3.80 0.24 3.68
C ASN A 55 -2.52 0.19 2.88
N ILE A 56 -1.73 1.27 2.96
CA ILE A 56 -0.43 1.38 2.30
C ILE A 56 0.63 1.13 3.37
N LEU A 57 1.22 -0.07 3.35
CA LEU A 57 2.15 -0.52 4.40
C LEU A 57 3.59 -0.03 4.17
N ALA A 58 3.97 0.11 2.91
CA ALA A 58 5.25 0.66 2.49
C ALA A 58 5.08 1.32 1.12
N TRP A 59 5.84 2.37 0.87
CA TRP A 59 5.79 3.09 -0.39
C TRP A 59 7.12 3.76 -0.71
N VAL A 60 7.36 3.99 -2.00
CA VAL A 60 8.45 4.81 -2.52
C VAL A 60 7.97 5.50 -3.80
N ILE A 61 8.28 6.78 -3.95
CA ILE A 61 8.13 7.54 -5.19
C ILE A 61 9.53 7.88 -5.68
N MET A 62 9.90 7.30 -6.82
CA MET A 62 11.13 7.59 -7.57
C MET A 62 10.80 8.58 -8.68
N ASP A 63 11.80 9.08 -9.39
CA ASP A 63 11.59 10.12 -10.41
C ASP A 63 10.86 9.61 -11.68
N ASN A 64 10.85 8.30 -11.96
CA ASN A 64 10.13 7.74 -13.11
C ASN A 64 9.14 6.61 -12.74
N HIS A 65 9.00 6.27 -11.47
CA HIS A 65 8.09 5.21 -11.04
C HIS A 65 7.78 5.28 -9.55
N TYR A 66 6.76 4.55 -9.12
CA TYR A 66 6.50 4.36 -7.69
C TYR A 66 6.17 2.90 -7.38
N HIS A 67 6.41 2.47 -6.14
CA HIS A 67 5.97 1.18 -5.63
C HIS A 67 5.12 1.36 -4.38
N LEU A 68 4.08 0.52 -4.22
CA LEU A 68 3.28 0.42 -3.01
C LEU A 68 3.20 -1.04 -2.54
N CYS A 69 3.28 -1.25 -1.24
CA CYS A 69 2.87 -2.48 -0.58
C CYS A 69 1.50 -2.26 0.03
N LEU A 70 0.50 -2.98 -0.46
CA LEU A 70 -0.90 -2.79 -0.09
C LEU A 70 -1.42 -3.95 0.73
N GLU A 71 -2.15 -3.65 1.80
CA GLU A 71 -3.04 -4.57 2.49
C GLU A 71 -4.47 -4.27 2.06
N VAL A 72 -5.10 -5.20 1.34
CA VAL A 72 -6.50 -5.08 0.91
C VAL A 72 -7.37 -5.91 1.83
N LYS A 73 -8.40 -5.28 2.42
CA LYS A 73 -9.33 -5.90 3.35
C LYS A 73 -10.70 -6.11 2.73
N LYS A 74 -11.39 -7.16 3.18
CA LYS A 74 -12.80 -7.44 2.89
C LYS A 74 -13.58 -7.54 4.21
N PRO A 75 -13.89 -6.41 4.85
CA PRO A 75 -14.66 -6.42 6.10
C PRO A 75 -16.11 -6.84 5.88
N PRO A 76 -16.89 -7.07 6.95
CA PRO A 76 -18.34 -7.21 6.84
C PRO A 76 -18.97 -6.04 6.09
N ARG A 77 -20.04 -6.31 5.34
CA ARG A 77 -20.74 -5.29 4.56
C ARG A 77 -21.59 -4.44 5.49
N ASP A 78 -21.03 -3.32 5.94
CA ASP A 78 -21.76 -2.29 6.68
C ASP A 78 -22.27 -1.22 5.69
N PRO A 79 -23.61 -1.09 5.49
CA PRO A 79 -24.17 -0.08 4.60
C PRO A 79 -23.78 1.36 4.95
N GLU A 80 -23.60 1.67 6.23
CA GLU A 80 -23.27 3.02 6.67
C GLU A 80 -21.81 3.37 6.36
N ASP A 81 -20.88 2.46 6.60
CA ASP A 81 -19.48 2.64 6.18
C ASP A 81 -19.36 2.71 4.65
N LEU A 82 -20.12 1.89 3.91
CA LEU A 82 -20.16 1.96 2.44
C LEU A 82 -20.69 3.30 1.94
N ARG A 83 -21.73 3.85 2.58
CA ARG A 83 -22.27 5.18 2.28
C ARG A 83 -21.22 6.26 2.50
N ARG A 84 -20.58 6.30 3.68
CA ARG A 84 -19.51 7.28 3.98
C ARG A 84 -18.36 7.23 2.96
N ARG A 85 -17.89 6.03 2.62
CA ARG A 85 -16.83 5.84 1.62
C ARG A 85 -17.27 6.26 0.22
N PHE A 86 -18.52 5.97 -0.14
CA PHE A 86 -19.09 6.43 -1.40
C PHE A 86 -19.15 7.94 -1.47
N GLU A 87 -19.64 8.61 -0.43
CA GLU A 87 -19.70 10.07 -0.34
C GLU A 87 -18.31 10.67 -0.48
N ARG A 88 -17.30 10.13 0.22
CA ARG A 88 -15.90 10.54 0.06
C ARG A 88 -15.38 10.34 -1.37
N LEU A 89 -15.71 9.23 -2.03
CA LEU A 89 -15.39 9.05 -3.44
C LEU A 89 -16.04 10.12 -4.33
N GLN A 90 -17.24 10.61 -4.00
CA GLN A 90 -17.90 11.68 -4.75
C GLN A 90 -17.25 13.04 -4.53
N GLU A 91 -16.54 13.25 -3.42
CA GLU A 91 -15.75 14.47 -3.22
C GLU A 91 -14.60 14.55 -4.23
N ILE A 92 -14.11 13.39 -4.65
CA ILE A 92 -12.98 13.21 -5.57
C ILE A 92 -13.42 13.14 -7.03
N ASN A 93 -14.63 12.64 -7.29
CA ASN A 93 -15.14 12.50 -8.66
C ASN A 93 -15.62 13.84 -9.20
N VAL A 94 -15.24 14.12 -10.45
CA VAL A 94 -15.78 15.27 -11.22
C VAL A 94 -17.30 15.15 -11.36
N ASN A 95 -17.78 13.95 -11.70
CA ASN A 95 -19.22 13.68 -11.86
C ASN A 95 -19.79 13.09 -10.57
N LYS A 96 -20.35 13.96 -9.73
CA LYS A 96 -20.95 13.59 -8.45
C LYS A 96 -22.23 12.78 -8.65
N ARG A 97 -22.39 11.71 -7.88
CA ARG A 97 -23.61 10.90 -7.83
C ARG A 97 -24.17 10.91 -6.41
N ARG A 98 -25.49 10.82 -6.26
CA ARG A 98 -26.10 10.63 -4.94
C ARG A 98 -26.03 9.16 -4.53
N TRP A 99 -25.86 8.91 -3.23
CA TRP A 99 -25.95 7.58 -2.66
C TRP A 99 -27.34 6.98 -2.89
N GLN A 100 -27.38 5.69 -3.21
CA GLN A 100 -28.58 4.87 -3.35
C GLN A 100 -28.27 3.50 -2.72
N PRO A 101 -29.11 2.95 -1.84
CA PRO A 101 -28.84 1.67 -1.15
C PRO A 101 -28.51 0.51 -2.09
N GLU A 102 -29.08 0.51 -3.29
CA GLU A 102 -28.88 -0.51 -4.34
C GLU A 102 -27.44 -0.56 -4.84
N LEU A 103 -26.68 0.54 -4.67
CA LEU A 103 -25.27 0.63 -5.04
C LEU A 103 -24.35 -0.07 -4.03
N ALA A 104 -24.83 -0.44 -2.84
CA ALA A 104 -23.98 -0.95 -1.75
C ALA A 104 -23.15 -2.17 -2.17
N HIS A 105 -23.76 -3.12 -2.90
CA HIS A 105 -23.04 -4.30 -3.37
C HIS A 105 -21.93 -3.96 -4.37
N ALA A 106 -22.21 -3.07 -5.32
CA ALA A 106 -21.24 -2.62 -6.31
C ALA A 106 -20.10 -1.82 -5.67
N CYS A 107 -20.43 -0.94 -4.72
CA CYS A 107 -19.47 -0.17 -3.94
C CYS A 107 -18.55 -1.07 -3.13
N TYR A 108 -19.09 -2.08 -2.44
CA TYR A 108 -18.28 -3.04 -1.71
C TYR A 108 -17.30 -3.80 -2.62
N LYS A 109 -17.77 -4.29 -3.77
CA LYS A 109 -16.90 -4.93 -4.77
C LYS A 109 -15.78 -3.99 -5.24
N ARG A 110 -16.10 -2.72 -5.47
CA ARG A 110 -15.14 -1.70 -5.91
C ARG A 110 -14.13 -1.34 -4.83
N PHE A 111 -14.58 -1.05 -3.61
CA PHE A 111 -13.74 -0.58 -2.51
C PHE A 111 -12.81 -1.66 -1.95
N THR A 112 -13.08 -2.93 -2.24
CA THR A 112 -12.23 -4.07 -1.88
C THR A 112 -11.35 -4.57 -3.04
N ASP A 113 -11.28 -3.83 -4.15
CA ASP A 113 -10.53 -4.23 -5.35
C ASP A 113 -9.27 -3.37 -5.56
N VAL A 114 -8.11 -4.03 -5.52
CA VAL A 114 -6.80 -3.39 -5.77
C VAL A 114 -6.72 -2.70 -7.14
N SER A 115 -7.41 -3.22 -8.16
CA SER A 115 -7.39 -2.63 -9.50
C SER A 115 -8.19 -1.33 -9.56
N GLU A 116 -9.28 -1.25 -8.81
CA GLU A 116 -10.08 -0.02 -8.70
C GLU A 116 -9.33 1.03 -7.87
N PHE A 117 -8.66 0.62 -6.80
CA PHE A 117 -7.76 1.49 -6.04
C PHE A 117 -6.67 2.08 -6.96
N MET A 118 -5.93 1.23 -7.68
CA MET A 118 -4.86 1.67 -8.57
C MET A 118 -5.37 2.50 -9.74
N LYS A 119 -6.58 2.22 -10.25
CA LYS A 119 -7.22 3.03 -11.27
C LYS A 119 -7.47 4.45 -10.76
N THR A 120 -8.04 4.59 -9.56
CA THR A 120 -8.25 5.89 -8.93
C THR A 120 -6.94 6.64 -8.71
N VAL A 121 -5.92 5.98 -8.13
CA VAL A 121 -4.60 6.58 -7.89
C VAL A 121 -3.95 7.06 -9.19
N ASN A 122 -3.86 6.19 -10.20
CA ASN A 122 -3.21 6.52 -11.46
C ASN A 122 -3.96 7.60 -12.24
N PHE A 123 -5.30 7.55 -12.24
CA PHE A 123 -6.10 8.57 -12.91
C PHE A 123 -5.85 9.94 -12.29
N ARG A 124 -5.94 10.05 -10.97
CA ARG A 124 -5.81 11.34 -10.28
C ARG A 124 -4.41 11.93 -10.36
N THR A 125 -3.39 11.10 -10.20
CA THR A 125 -2.00 11.55 -10.37
C THR A 125 -1.73 12.01 -11.81
N ALA A 126 -2.22 11.29 -12.82
CA ALA A 126 -2.08 11.71 -14.22
C ALA A 126 -2.86 13.02 -14.51
N THR A 127 -4.07 13.17 -13.97
CA THR A 127 -4.85 14.40 -14.10
C THR A 127 -4.14 15.58 -13.43
N ALA A 128 -3.61 15.39 -12.22
CA ALA A 128 -2.90 16.43 -11.49
C ALA A 128 -1.64 16.87 -12.25
N PHE A 129 -0.85 15.91 -12.72
CA PHE A 129 0.34 16.16 -13.54
C PHE A 129 0.01 16.93 -14.82
N ASN A 130 -0.96 16.44 -15.60
CA ASN A 130 -1.32 17.05 -16.87
C ASN A 130 -1.81 18.49 -16.70
N ARG A 131 -2.55 18.76 -15.64
CA ARG A 131 -3.03 20.11 -15.32
C ARG A 131 -1.89 21.04 -14.90
N ALA A 132 -1.01 20.59 -14.00
CA ALA A 132 0.18 21.37 -13.60
C ALA A 132 1.13 21.67 -14.78
N ARG A 133 1.15 20.79 -15.77
CA ARG A 133 1.94 20.92 -16.98
C ARG A 133 1.21 21.62 -18.13
N GLU A 134 -0.07 21.95 -17.98
CA GLU A 134 -0.97 22.39 -19.06
C GLU A 134 -0.93 21.49 -20.31
N THR A 135 -0.75 20.18 -20.10
CA THR A 135 -0.63 19.18 -21.17
C THR A 135 -1.81 18.22 -21.17
N ARG A 136 -1.88 17.40 -22.23
CA ARG A 136 -2.83 16.29 -22.34
C ARG A 136 -2.05 15.04 -22.74
N GLY A 137 -2.38 13.90 -22.17
CA GLY A 137 -1.77 12.62 -22.55
C GLY A 137 -1.62 11.64 -21.40
N HIS A 138 -0.84 10.60 -21.64
CA HIS A 138 -0.58 9.54 -20.68
C HIS A 138 0.67 9.84 -19.85
N LEU A 139 0.50 10.11 -18.55
CA LEU A 139 1.62 10.12 -17.61
C LEU A 139 2.18 8.69 -17.43
N TRP A 140 1.31 7.70 -17.25
CA TRP A 140 1.68 6.32 -16.98
C TRP A 140 1.80 5.51 -18.27
N GLY A 141 2.91 4.79 -18.44
CA GLY A 141 3.19 4.08 -19.69
C GLY A 141 2.32 2.84 -19.90
N ALA A 142 2.33 1.92 -18.95
CA ALA A 142 1.56 0.68 -19.01
C ALA A 142 0.60 0.55 -17.83
N ARG A 143 -0.28 -0.45 -17.88
CA ARG A 143 -1.06 -0.86 -16.70
C ARG A 143 -0.08 -1.21 -15.56
N PHE A 144 -0.44 -0.89 -14.32
CA PHE A 144 0.38 -1.20 -13.14
C PHE A 144 0.75 -2.70 -13.08
N ASN A 145 1.92 -3.05 -12.56
CA ASN A 145 2.25 -4.44 -12.23
C ASN A 145 1.74 -4.76 -10.83
N SER A 146 1.36 -6.02 -10.59
CA SER A 146 0.89 -6.48 -9.28
C SER A 146 1.41 -7.89 -8.99
N LYS A 147 1.98 -8.10 -7.81
CA LYS A 147 2.38 -9.41 -7.30
C LYS A 147 1.69 -9.65 -5.95
N ILE A 148 1.04 -10.80 -5.82
CA ILE A 148 0.45 -11.23 -4.55
C ILE A 148 1.57 -11.68 -3.62
N ILE A 149 1.46 -11.29 -2.36
CA ILE A 149 2.39 -11.69 -1.32
C ILE A 149 1.69 -12.77 -0.48
N GLY A 150 2.26 -13.98 -0.51
CA GLY A 150 1.60 -15.18 0.02
C GLY A 150 1.77 -15.37 1.52
N ASP A 151 2.88 -14.89 2.06
CA ASP A 151 3.25 -15.08 3.45
C ASP A 151 3.82 -13.81 4.07
N GLU A 152 3.88 -13.89 5.38
CA GLU A 152 4.22 -12.85 6.30
C GLU A 152 5.71 -12.42 6.11
N MET A 153 6.65 -13.36 5.93
CA MET A 153 8.07 -13.04 5.69
C MET A 153 8.29 -12.40 4.33
N GLY A 154 7.56 -12.87 3.32
CA GLY A 154 7.50 -12.27 1.99
C GLY A 154 7.02 -10.82 2.03
N LEU A 155 6.05 -10.50 2.89
CA LEU A 155 5.57 -9.13 3.10
C LEU A 155 6.69 -8.23 3.59
N LEU A 156 7.40 -8.65 4.63
CA LEU A 156 8.52 -7.89 5.19
C LEU A 156 9.63 -7.67 4.17
N LYS A 157 10.01 -8.72 3.42
CA LYS A 157 11.00 -8.62 2.34
C LYS A 157 10.59 -7.62 1.26
N VAL A 158 9.32 -7.62 0.86
CA VAL A 158 8.79 -6.68 -0.14
C VAL A 158 8.80 -5.25 0.40
N MET A 159 8.40 -5.04 1.65
CA MET A 159 8.42 -3.71 2.26
C MET A 159 9.84 -3.14 2.30
N CYS A 160 10.81 -3.92 2.80
CA CYS A 160 12.21 -3.51 2.81
C CYS A 160 12.76 -3.29 1.39
N TYR A 161 12.40 -4.15 0.44
CA TYR A 161 12.75 -3.95 -0.97
C TYR A 161 12.25 -2.62 -1.51
N ILE A 162 10.98 -2.27 -1.24
CA ILE A 162 10.36 -1.02 -1.71
C ILE A 162 11.13 0.18 -1.17
N GLU A 163 11.33 0.25 0.14
CA GLU A 163 12.01 1.36 0.80
C GLU A 163 13.50 1.44 0.45
N HIS A 164 14.11 0.34 0.00
CA HIS A 164 15.50 0.28 -0.45
C HIS A 164 15.73 0.75 -1.90
N ASN A 165 14.69 0.95 -2.71
CA ASN A 165 14.86 1.40 -4.11
C ASN A 165 15.69 2.69 -4.26
N PRO A 166 15.56 3.72 -3.39
CA PRO A 166 16.37 4.93 -3.48
C PRO A 166 17.87 4.67 -3.28
N VAL A 167 18.23 3.81 -2.32
CA VAL A 167 19.62 3.41 -2.08
C VAL A 167 20.15 2.62 -3.27
N LYS A 168 19.36 1.68 -3.79
CA LYS A 168 19.69 0.91 -5.00
C LYS A 168 19.91 1.79 -6.23
N ALA A 169 19.20 2.91 -6.32
CA ALA A 169 19.35 3.87 -7.40
C ALA A 169 20.51 4.87 -7.16
N GLY A 170 21.21 4.81 -6.02
CA GLY A 170 22.27 5.76 -5.67
C GLY A 170 21.79 7.11 -5.17
N LEU A 171 20.50 7.26 -4.86
CA LEU A 171 19.92 8.54 -4.43
C LEU A 171 20.22 8.86 -2.95
N CYS A 172 20.53 7.85 -2.12
CA CYS A 172 20.85 8.03 -0.71
C CYS A 172 21.69 6.86 -0.17
N ARG A 173 22.41 7.05 0.96
CA ARG A 173 23.14 5.94 1.64
C ARG A 173 22.23 5.02 2.44
N LYS A 174 21.09 5.53 2.91
CA LYS A 174 20.14 4.84 3.78
C LYS A 174 18.73 5.15 3.34
N SER A 175 17.85 4.16 3.35
CA SER A 175 16.44 4.33 2.99
C SER A 175 15.76 5.42 3.82
N SER A 176 16.11 5.50 5.10
CA SER A 176 15.58 6.51 6.03
C SER A 176 16.03 7.95 5.74
N ALA A 177 16.98 8.17 4.83
CA ALA A 177 17.39 9.49 4.39
C ALA A 177 16.60 9.98 3.17
N TYR A 178 15.81 9.12 2.52
CA TYR A 178 15.04 9.50 1.33
C TYR A 178 13.63 10.00 1.71
N PRO A 179 13.27 11.26 1.41
CA PRO A 179 12.00 11.89 1.79
C PRO A 179 10.80 11.18 1.19
N TRP A 180 10.93 10.70 -0.05
CA TRP A 180 9.82 10.16 -0.80
C TRP A 180 9.66 8.64 -0.62
N CYS A 181 9.81 8.16 0.62
CA CYS A 181 9.49 6.78 0.99
C CYS A 181 9.00 6.67 2.44
N SER A 182 8.34 5.54 2.73
CA SER A 182 7.82 5.24 4.08
C SER A 182 8.92 5.15 5.15
N ALA A 183 10.13 4.72 4.82
CA ALA A 183 11.24 4.65 5.79
C ALA A 183 11.72 6.05 6.21
N GLY A 184 11.80 7.00 5.28
CA GLY A 184 12.10 8.41 5.57
C GLY A 184 11.00 9.03 6.43
N HIS A 185 9.75 8.88 6.01
CA HIS A 185 8.59 9.36 6.76
C HIS A 185 8.51 8.81 8.18
N LEU A 186 8.86 7.53 8.36
CA LEU A 186 8.93 6.91 9.69
C LEU A 186 9.97 7.58 10.57
N LYS A 187 11.20 7.75 10.07
CA LYS A 187 12.30 8.35 10.84
C LYS A 187 11.95 9.76 11.30
N HIS A 188 11.31 10.55 10.43
CA HIS A 188 10.94 11.94 10.66
C HIS A 188 9.52 12.11 11.22
N GLN A 189 8.80 11.02 11.47
CA GLN A 189 7.46 10.98 12.09
C GLN A 189 6.37 11.78 11.32
N LEU A 190 6.51 11.86 9.99
CA LEU A 190 5.68 12.70 9.12
C LEU A 190 4.24 12.15 8.90
N ASP A 191 4.03 10.88 9.20
CA ASP A 191 2.78 10.14 8.97
C ASP A 191 1.98 9.84 10.26
N ARG A 192 2.35 10.41 11.42
CA ARG A 192 1.56 10.23 12.66
C ARG A 192 0.12 10.71 12.44
N GLY A 193 -0.86 9.80 12.62
CA GLY A 193 -2.29 10.09 12.46
C GLY A 193 -2.77 10.14 11.00
N LYS A 194 -1.97 9.70 10.02
CA LYS A 194 -2.32 9.68 8.59
C LYS A 194 -2.65 8.25 8.08
N ALA A 195 -3.39 8.15 6.98
CA ALA A 195 -3.93 6.90 6.38
C ALA A 195 -2.85 5.95 5.80
N ILE A 196 -1.58 6.33 5.92
CA ILE A 196 -0.46 5.46 5.61
C ILE A 196 -0.10 4.80 6.92
N ASP A 197 -0.82 3.72 7.19
CA ASP A 197 -0.58 2.92 8.37
C ASP A 197 0.78 2.26 8.23
N PHE A 198 1.66 2.70 9.11
CA PHE A 198 2.84 1.97 9.54
C PHE A 198 2.53 0.47 9.53
N PRO A 199 3.44 -0.43 9.05
CA PRO A 199 3.16 -1.86 8.89
C PRO A 199 2.19 -2.36 9.97
N PRO A 200 1.03 -2.95 9.63
CA PRO A 200 0.13 -3.50 10.61
C PRO A 200 0.88 -4.65 11.29
N ILE A 201 1.23 -4.38 12.54
CA ILE A 201 2.19 -5.15 13.29
C ILE A 201 1.53 -6.43 13.83
N ASN A 202 1.51 -7.48 13.01
CA ASN A 202 1.58 -8.83 13.54
C ASN A 202 3.04 -9.29 13.71
N PHE A 203 3.97 -8.74 12.93
CA PHE A 203 5.40 -9.05 13.04
C PHE A 203 6.14 -8.29 14.12
N LEU A 204 6.00 -6.96 14.16
CA LEU A 204 6.67 -6.18 15.20
C LEU A 204 5.93 -6.30 16.56
N LYS A 205 4.93 -7.20 16.70
CA LYS A 205 4.14 -7.35 17.94
C LYS A 205 5.01 -7.99 19.01
N TYR A 206 5.94 -8.82 18.54
CA TYR A 206 7.02 -9.40 19.32
C TYR A 206 8.18 -8.42 19.55
N MET A 207 8.19 -7.26 18.89
CA MET A 207 9.20 -6.22 19.12
C MET A 207 8.74 -5.21 20.19
N PRO A 208 9.65 -4.72 21.05
CA PRO A 208 9.29 -3.74 22.08
C PRO A 208 8.64 -2.50 21.48
N ARG A 209 7.42 -2.15 21.92
CA ARG A 209 6.60 -1.05 21.38
C ARG A 209 7.40 0.27 21.24
N LYS A 210 8.22 0.59 22.25
CA LYS A 210 9.09 1.79 22.30
C LYS A 210 10.21 1.81 21.25
N ARG A 211 10.55 0.67 20.64
CA ARG A 211 11.68 0.52 19.70
C ARG A 211 11.28 -0.02 18.32
N ARG A 212 10.01 -0.32 18.06
CA ARG A 212 9.54 -0.95 16.80
C ARG A 212 9.99 -0.19 15.54
N ALA A 213 9.85 1.14 15.54
CA ALA A 213 10.28 1.98 14.43
C ALA A 213 11.79 1.86 14.18
N ARG A 214 12.60 1.96 15.23
CA ARG A 214 14.06 1.84 15.15
C ARG A 214 14.49 0.46 14.65
N ASN A 215 13.92 -0.60 15.23
CA ASN A 215 14.23 -1.98 14.84
C ASN A 215 13.84 -2.25 13.39
N TYR A 216 12.72 -1.69 12.93
CA TYR A 216 12.30 -1.79 11.53
C TYR A 216 13.28 -1.08 10.59
N LEU A 217 13.67 0.16 10.89
CA LEU A 217 14.65 0.89 10.07
C LEU A 217 15.99 0.16 10.01
N GLN A 218 16.44 -0.39 11.14
CA GLN A 218 17.64 -1.21 11.17
C GLN A 218 17.50 -2.44 10.28
N LEU A 219 16.35 -3.14 10.32
CA LEU A 219 16.11 -4.28 9.44
C LEU A 219 16.11 -3.89 7.96
N VAL A 220 15.53 -2.74 7.61
CA VAL A 220 15.56 -2.20 6.23
C VAL A 220 17.01 -1.97 5.80
N ASP A 221 17.82 -1.32 6.64
CA ASP A 221 19.24 -1.06 6.36
C ASP A 221 20.10 -2.35 6.32
N GLU A 222 19.80 -3.36 7.15
CA GLU A 222 20.50 -4.65 7.14
C GLU A 222 20.15 -5.49 5.91
N LEU A 223 18.88 -5.52 5.51
CA LEU A 223 18.44 -6.19 4.28
C LEU A 223 18.99 -5.46 3.06
N ALA A 224 19.03 -4.13 3.09
CA ALA A 224 19.70 -3.30 2.09
C ALA A 224 21.16 -3.71 1.90
N GLY A 225 21.92 -3.82 3.00
CA GLY A 225 23.32 -4.24 2.98
C GLY A 225 23.52 -5.67 2.46
N LYS A 226 22.60 -6.60 2.74
CA LYS A 226 22.65 -7.98 2.22
C LYS A 226 22.26 -8.09 0.73
N LEU A 227 21.43 -7.17 0.24
CA LEU A 227 20.98 -7.12 -1.15
C LEU A 227 21.94 -6.29 -2.05
N HIS A 228 22.91 -5.58 -1.48
CA HIS A 228 23.94 -4.83 -2.20
C HIS A 228 25.31 -5.48 -2.04
N SER A 229 25.76 -6.18 -3.08
CA SER A 229 27.15 -6.65 -3.25
C SER A 229 27.85 -5.94 -4.41
N GLY A 230 27.51 -4.67 -4.66
CA GLY A 230 28.07 -3.83 -5.72
C GLY A 230 28.87 -2.64 -5.18
N PRO A 231 29.74 -2.01 -6.00
CA PRO A 231 30.57 -0.89 -5.57
C PRO A 231 29.71 0.25 -5.02
N SER A 232 30.20 0.90 -3.97
CA SER A 232 29.57 2.09 -3.39
C SER A 232 29.41 3.14 -4.48
N ASN A 233 28.17 3.53 -4.79
CA ASN A 233 27.91 4.67 -5.66
C ASN A 233 28.60 5.93 -5.12
N PRO A 234 28.97 6.89 -5.99
CA PRO A 234 29.57 8.17 -5.59
C PRO A 234 28.67 8.89 -4.57
N GLU A 235 29.24 9.87 -3.86
CA GLU A 235 28.55 10.55 -2.75
C GLU A 235 27.10 10.83 -3.08
N PRO A 236 26.15 10.15 -2.42
CA PRO A 236 24.75 10.34 -2.75
C PRO A 236 24.37 11.75 -2.34
N CYS A 237 23.62 12.42 -3.22
CA CYS A 237 22.97 13.69 -2.92
C CYS A 237 22.25 13.54 -1.57
N VAL A 238 22.50 14.48 -0.65
CA VAL A 238 21.74 14.52 0.61
C VAL A 238 20.33 14.95 0.23
N PRO A 239 19.32 14.07 0.27
CA PRO A 239 18.00 14.47 -0.16
C PRO A 239 17.44 15.48 0.85
N SER A 240 17.03 16.66 0.38
CA SER A 240 16.38 17.64 1.24
C SER A 240 14.92 17.23 1.51
N TYR A 241 14.47 17.43 2.74
CA TYR A 241 13.05 17.32 3.09
C TYR A 241 12.29 18.62 2.79
N ASP A 242 13.01 19.71 2.51
CA ASP A 242 12.40 20.96 2.09
C ASP A 242 11.85 20.76 0.68
N LEU A 243 10.55 21.04 0.52
CA LEU A 243 9.94 21.03 -0.79
C LEU A 243 10.57 22.15 -1.64
N PRO A 244 10.73 21.93 -2.95
CA PRO A 244 11.15 22.99 -3.88
C PRO A 244 10.06 24.06 -4.08
N ILE A 245 8.97 24.00 -3.31
CA ILE A 245 7.85 24.93 -3.30
C ILE A 245 7.51 25.30 -1.86
N THR A 246 6.92 26.48 -1.67
CA THR A 246 6.42 26.95 -0.39
C THR A 246 5.15 26.21 0.04
N ASP A 247 4.83 26.26 1.33
CA ASP A 247 3.58 25.72 1.87
C ASP A 247 2.35 26.40 1.24
N ALA A 248 2.45 27.68 0.87
CA ALA A 248 1.38 28.43 0.21
C ALA A 248 1.10 27.90 -1.20
N GLU A 249 2.17 27.66 -1.99
CA GLU A 249 2.05 27.07 -3.32
C GLU A 249 1.50 25.64 -3.26
N LEU A 250 1.95 24.83 -2.29
CA LEU A 250 1.41 23.49 -2.08
C LEU A 250 -0.08 23.52 -1.73
N GLU A 251 -0.51 24.50 -0.92
CA GLU A 251 -1.91 24.64 -0.54
C GLU A 251 -2.76 25.16 -1.71
N GLU A 252 -2.21 26.01 -2.57
CA GLU A 252 -2.87 26.40 -3.83
C GLU A 252 -3.09 25.19 -4.73
N TRP A 253 -2.07 24.34 -4.89
CA TRP A 253 -2.21 23.06 -5.57
C TRP A 253 -3.32 22.21 -4.95
N ARG A 254 -3.34 22.07 -3.62
CA ARG A 254 -4.39 21.29 -2.93
C ARG A 254 -5.79 21.80 -3.26
N LYS A 255 -6.00 23.11 -3.21
CA LYS A 255 -7.27 23.74 -3.58
C LYS A 255 -7.62 23.49 -5.04
N GLU A 256 -6.66 23.67 -5.94
CA GLU A 256 -6.85 23.54 -7.37
C GLU A 256 -7.32 22.13 -7.77
N PHE A 257 -6.73 21.12 -7.15
CA PHE A 257 -7.08 19.71 -7.37
C PHE A 257 -8.23 19.20 -6.48
N ALA A 258 -8.86 20.10 -5.71
CA ALA A 258 -9.90 19.79 -4.74
C ALA A 258 -9.47 18.69 -3.75
N PHE A 259 -8.20 18.65 -3.37
CA PHE A 259 -7.73 17.77 -2.30
C PHE A 259 -8.37 18.20 -1.00
N LYS A 260 -9.11 17.28 -0.39
CA LYS A 260 -9.48 17.39 1.01
C LYS A 260 -8.52 16.52 1.79
N ALA A 261 -7.64 17.13 2.58
CA ALA A 261 -6.97 16.39 3.63
C ALA A 261 -8.04 16.06 4.69
N PRO A 262 -8.53 14.82 4.83
CA PRO A 262 -9.46 14.51 5.89
C PRO A 262 -8.85 14.85 7.25
N GLU A 263 -9.65 15.46 8.11
CA GLU A 263 -9.32 15.78 9.49
C GLU A 263 -8.97 14.52 10.30
N ASP A 264 -9.58 13.40 9.94
CA ASP A 264 -9.25 12.06 10.41
C ASP A 264 -8.95 11.15 9.20
N TRP A 265 -7.66 10.93 8.98
CA TRP A 265 -7.18 9.99 7.98
C TRP A 265 -7.25 8.53 8.44
N SER A 266 -7.69 8.25 9.67
CA SER A 266 -7.77 6.87 10.15
C SER A 266 -8.79 6.09 9.31
N ASN A 267 -8.35 4.93 8.82
CA ASN A 267 -9.25 4.00 8.16
C ASN A 267 -10.10 3.33 9.28
N GLN A 268 -11.07 4.02 9.88
CA GLN A 268 -11.83 3.57 11.06
C GLN A 268 -12.41 2.14 10.97
N ALA A 269 -12.44 1.54 9.78
CA ALA A 269 -12.65 0.10 9.55
C ALA A 269 -11.66 -0.84 10.28
N PHE A 270 -10.55 -0.36 10.84
CA PHE A 270 -9.57 -1.18 11.59
C PHE A 270 -10.13 -1.85 12.86
N GLY A 271 -11.23 -1.35 13.40
CA GLY A 271 -11.66 -1.65 14.77
C GLY A 271 -13.06 -2.21 14.94
N SER A 272 -13.85 -2.48 13.89
CA SER A 272 -15.16 -3.07 14.13
C SER A 272 -14.96 -4.46 14.75
N GLU A 273 -15.55 -4.69 15.92
CA GLU A 273 -15.52 -6.02 16.56
C GLU A 273 -15.93 -7.11 15.58
N ALA A 274 -16.83 -6.79 14.65
CA ALA A 274 -17.28 -7.65 13.58
C ALA A 274 -16.13 -8.14 12.67
N PHE A 275 -15.18 -7.28 12.29
CA PHE A 275 -14.04 -7.67 11.46
C PHE A 275 -13.04 -8.55 12.22
N GLN A 276 -12.73 -8.20 13.48
CA GLN A 276 -11.87 -9.01 14.34
C GLN A 276 -12.49 -10.39 14.62
N ARG A 277 -13.81 -10.44 14.87
CA ARG A 277 -14.57 -11.69 15.01
C ARG A 277 -14.52 -12.53 13.73
N GLN A 278 -14.66 -11.91 12.55
CA GLN A 278 -14.58 -12.64 11.27
C GLN A 278 -13.20 -13.27 11.03
N ILE A 279 -12.12 -12.55 11.34
CA ILE A 279 -10.75 -13.10 11.27
C ILE A 279 -10.61 -14.28 12.24
N ALA A 280 -11.01 -14.10 13.50
CA ALA A 280 -10.93 -15.13 14.52
C ALA A 280 -11.74 -16.39 14.17
N LEU A 281 -12.93 -16.23 13.57
CA LEU A 281 -13.76 -17.34 13.09
C LEU A 281 -13.07 -18.12 11.96
N GLN A 282 -12.42 -17.44 11.02
CA GLN A 282 -11.69 -18.10 9.94
C GLN A 282 -10.42 -18.81 10.43
N GLU A 283 -9.71 -18.24 11.40
CA GLU A 283 -8.57 -18.90 12.04
C GLU A 283 -9.02 -20.16 12.80
N LYS A 284 -10.10 -20.07 13.60
CA LYS A 284 -10.70 -21.24 14.27
C LYS A 284 -11.09 -22.33 13.27
N ALA A 285 -11.72 -21.96 12.15
CA ALA A 285 -12.10 -22.92 11.10
C ALA A 285 -10.88 -23.60 10.46
N LYS A 286 -9.77 -22.89 10.26
CA LYS A 286 -8.51 -23.48 9.77
C LYS A 286 -7.94 -24.46 10.78
N THR A 287 -7.87 -24.10 12.06
CA THR A 287 -7.33 -24.96 13.13
C THR A 287 -8.16 -26.23 13.30
N GLN A 288 -9.50 -26.14 13.22
CA GLN A 288 -10.39 -27.31 13.26
C GLN A 288 -10.25 -28.21 12.03
N LYS A 289 -9.98 -27.66 10.85
CA LYS A 289 -9.72 -28.46 9.64
C LYS A 289 -8.39 -29.22 9.75
N VAL A 290 -7.34 -28.57 10.28
CA VAL A 290 -6.03 -29.19 10.49
C VAL A 290 -6.09 -30.28 11.57
N SER A 291 -6.86 -30.07 12.65
CA SER A 291 -7.04 -31.09 13.70
C SER A 291 -7.84 -32.29 13.20
N LYS A 292 -8.87 -32.08 12.36
CA LYS A 292 -9.64 -33.16 11.74
C LYS A 292 -8.80 -34.01 10.78
N VAL A 293 -7.98 -33.37 9.93
CA VAL A 293 -7.06 -34.07 9.02
C VAL A 293 -5.98 -34.84 9.79
N ARG A 294 -5.44 -34.28 10.88
CA ARG A 294 -4.52 -35.01 11.77
C ARG A 294 -5.21 -36.18 12.47
N GLY A 295 -6.45 -36.00 12.95
CA GLY A 295 -7.23 -37.06 13.59
C GLY A 295 -7.57 -38.22 12.65
N GLU A 296 -7.89 -37.92 11.39
CA GLU A 296 -8.13 -38.92 10.33
C GLU A 296 -6.84 -39.64 9.92
N ALA A 297 -5.71 -38.93 9.85
CA ALA A 297 -4.40 -39.55 9.60
C ALA A 297 -3.92 -40.45 10.75
N VAL A 298 -4.22 -40.09 12.01
CA VAL A 298 -3.93 -40.92 13.19
C VAL A 298 -4.87 -42.13 13.26
N LYS A 299 -6.15 -41.98 12.88
CA LYS A 299 -7.07 -43.13 12.76
C LYS A 299 -6.65 -44.10 11.68
N ARG A 300 -6.20 -43.62 10.51
CA ARG A 300 -5.68 -44.50 9.44
C ARG A 300 -4.44 -45.30 9.87
N ARG A 301 -3.53 -44.71 10.68
CA ARG A 301 -2.38 -45.45 11.24
C ARG A 301 -2.74 -46.44 12.36
N ARG A 302 -3.94 -46.36 12.94
CA ARG A 302 -4.41 -47.31 13.97
C ARG A 302 -5.28 -48.43 13.40
N CYS A 303 -5.62 -48.37 12.12
CA CYS A 303 -6.45 -49.37 11.44
C CYS A 303 -5.65 -50.32 10.53
N ASP A 304 -4.31 -50.33 10.60
CA ASP A 304 -3.48 -51.42 10.05
C ASP A 304 -2.96 -52.27 11.23
N PRO A 305 -3.59 -53.42 11.54
CA PRO A 305 -3.03 -54.42 12.45
C PRO A 305 -2.15 -55.45 11.74
N ASP A 306 -2.01 -55.39 10.41
CA ASP A 306 -1.31 -56.43 9.64
C ASP A 306 0.03 -55.91 9.10
N ASP A 307 1.01 -55.78 9.99
CA ASP A 307 2.43 -55.85 9.61
C ASP A 307 3.19 -56.67 10.68
N GLN A 308 2.77 -57.93 10.81
CA GLN A 308 3.59 -59.02 11.32
C GLN A 308 3.75 -60.04 10.19
N GLY A 309 4.92 -60.12 9.57
CA GLY A 309 5.22 -61.19 8.63
C GLY A 309 6.50 -61.03 7.84
N LEU A 310 7.59 -61.60 8.39
CA LEU A 310 8.81 -62.12 7.73
C LEU A 310 9.68 -61.14 6.92
#